data_AF-A0A951GGE0-F1
#
_entry.id   AF-A0A951GGE0-F1
#
_cell.length_a   1.000
_cell.length_b   1.000
_cell.length_c   1.000
_cell.angle_alpha   90.00
_cell.angle_beta   90.00
_cell.angle_gamma   90.00
#
_symmetry.space_group_name_H-M   'P 1'
#
loop_
_entity.id
_entity.type
_entity.pdbx_description
1 polymer ?
#
loop_
_entity_poly.entity_id
_entity_poly.type
_entity_poly.pdbx_seq_one_letter_code
_entity_poly.pdbx_strand_id
1 'polypeptide(L)' 'MPAKRVILEMGTGNDLHGGDYTKAAIRAVQDAIHHSSLTLIRTLGLDSRAMQVELTIGVQCPEKVDAAAVKAVLP' A
#
# COMPACT_ATOMS: atom_id res chain seq x y z
N MET A 1 -21.88 7.73 -1.34
CA MET A 1 -20.96 8.88 -1.48
C MET A 1 -19.55 8.33 -1.59
N PRO A 2 -18.66 8.90 -2.42
CA PRO A 2 -17.26 8.47 -2.43
C PRO A 2 -16.64 8.70 -1.04
N ALA A 3 -15.79 7.78 -0.59
CA ALA A 3 -15.04 7.95 0.64
C ALA A 3 -14.19 9.23 0.55
N LYS A 4 -14.07 9.98 1.66
CA LYS A 4 -13.20 11.15 1.72
C LYS A 4 -11.80 10.68 2.10
N ARG A 5 -10.81 11.03 1.28
CA ARG A 5 -9.40 10.75 1.57
C ARG A 5 -8.95 11.54 2.80
N VAL A 6 -8.41 10.84 3.79
CA VAL A 6 -7.86 11.43 5.00
C VAL A 6 -6.34 11.59 4.88
N ILE A 7 -5.66 10.55 4.36
CA ILE A 7 -4.21 10.48 4.21
C ILE A 7 -3.87 9.91 2.82
N LEU A 8 -2.73 10.32 2.27
CA LEU A 8 -2.09 9.72 1.10
C LEU A 8 -0.64 9.43 1.44
N GLU A 9 -0.26 8.16 1.43
CA GLU A 9 1.13 7.71 1.57
C GLU A 9 1.62 7.22 0.21
N MET A 10 2.85 7.59 -0.13
CA MET A 10 3.47 7.27 -1.42
C MET A 10 4.84 6.67 -1.16
N GLY A 11 5.14 5.61 -1.90
CA GLY A 11 6.42 4.90 -1.81
C GLY A 11 6.82 4.34 -3.16
N THR A 12 8.07 3.90 -3.25
CA THR A 12 8.65 3.35 -4.48
C THR A 12 9.32 2.02 -4.21
N GLY A 13 9.37 1.17 -5.22
CA GLY A 13 9.94 -0.16 -5.11
C GLY A 13 10.44 -0.65 -6.46
N ASN A 14 11.47 -1.47 -6.45
CA ASN A 14 12.06 -2.05 -7.65
C ASN A 14 12.43 -3.50 -7.42
N ASP A 15 12.61 -4.25 -8.51
CA ASP A 15 13.33 -5.52 -8.52
C ASP A 15 14.34 -5.53 -9.66
N LEU A 16 15.51 -4.94 -9.39
CA LEU A 16 16.52 -4.61 -10.41
C LEU A 16 17.07 -5.81 -11.18
N HIS A 17 17.08 -7.00 -10.56
CA HIS A 17 17.74 -8.19 -11.13
C HIS A 17 16.76 -9.32 -11.47
N GLY A 18 15.62 -9.42 -10.78
CA GLY A 18 14.67 -10.51 -10.99
C GLY A 18 13.55 -10.18 -11.98
N GLY A 19 13.31 -8.91 -12.27
CA GLY A 19 12.19 -8.50 -13.13
C GLY A 19 10.82 -8.85 -12.54
N ASP A 20 10.73 -9.09 -11.23
CA ASP A 20 9.50 -9.46 -10.55
C ASP A 20 8.68 -8.21 -10.19
N TYR A 21 7.61 -7.99 -10.95
CA TYR A 21 6.68 -6.89 -10.74
C TYR A 21 5.91 -6.98 -9.42
N THR A 22 5.64 -8.19 -8.92
CA THR A 22 4.97 -8.39 -7.62
C THR A 22 5.90 -7.95 -6.50
N LYS A 23 7.17 -8.38 -6.54
CA LYS A 23 8.18 -7.98 -5.56
C LYS A 23 8.44 -6.48 -5.58
N ALA A 24 8.51 -5.86 -6.76
CA ALA A 24 8.63 -4.41 -6.88
C ALA A 24 7.42 -3.68 -6.27
N ALA A 25 6.20 -4.15 -6.54
CA ALA A 25 4.96 -3.61 -5.97
C ALA A 25 4.93 -3.74 -4.44
N ILE A 26 5.26 -4.91 -3.90
CA ILE A 26 5.35 -5.15 -2.45
C ILE A 26 6.33 -4.17 -1.79
N ARG A 27 7.50 -3.98 -2.40
CA ARG A 27 8.50 -3.02 -1.90
C ARG A 27 7.97 -1.59 -1.91
N ALA A 28 7.23 -1.19 -2.94
CA ALA A 28 6.63 0.14 -3.00
C ALA A 28 5.58 0.35 -1.90
N VAL A 29 4.75 -0.66 -1.62
CA VAL A 29 3.77 -0.63 -0.52
C VAL A 29 4.47 -0.54 0.83
N GLN A 30 5.50 -1.37 1.04
CA GLN A 30 6.30 -1.33 2.26
C GLN A 30 6.94 0.05 2.43
N ASP A 31 7.57 0.59 1.40
CA ASP A 31 8.15 1.94 1.46
C ASP A 31 7.10 2.99 1.82
N ALA A 32 5.89 2.91 1.24
CA ALA A 32 4.82 3.87 1.55
C ALA A 32 4.39 3.87 3.03
N ILE A 33 4.28 2.70 3.66
CA ILE A 33 3.68 2.57 5.01
C ILE A 33 4.69 2.56 6.16
N HIS A 34 5.99 2.37 5.91
CA HIS A 34 6.98 2.22 6.99
C HIS A 34 7.53 3.55 7.55
N HIS A 35 7.40 4.65 6.82
CA HIS A 35 7.96 5.95 7.24
C HIS A 35 7.01 6.79 8.09
N SER A 36 5.79 6.31 8.35
CA SER A 36 4.75 7.03 9.08
C SER A 36 4.01 6.13 10.06
N SER A 37 3.42 6.75 11.07
CA SER A 37 2.58 6.06 12.06
C SER A 37 1.23 6.76 12.16
N LEU A 38 0.15 6.00 11.94
CA LEU A 38 -1.23 6.49 11.92
C LEU A 38 -1.82 6.61 13.33
N THR A 39 -1.10 7.29 14.24
CA THR A 39 -1.51 7.47 15.64
C THR A 39 -2.90 8.09 15.79
N LEU A 40 -3.32 8.91 14.81
CA LEU A 40 -4.67 9.50 14.72
C LEU A 40 -5.80 8.49 14.93
N ILE A 41 -5.67 7.28 14.36
CA ILE A 41 -6.70 6.23 14.44
C ILE A 41 -6.94 5.86 15.90
N ARG A 42 -5.84 5.63 16.64
CA ARG A 42 -5.88 5.32 18.07
C ARG A 42 -6.40 6.49 18.89
N THR A 43 -5.93 7.71 18.62
CA THR A 43 -6.29 8.90 19.39
C THR A 43 -7.78 9.25 19.26
N LEU A 44 -8.37 9.02 18.09
CA LEU A 44 -9.80 9.25 17.85
C LEU A 44 -10.70 8.07 18.28
N GLY A 45 -10.12 6.99 18.82
CA GLY A 45 -10.88 5.79 19.22
C GLY A 45 -11.53 5.07 18.05
N LEU A 46 -10.97 5.18 16.84
CA LEU A 46 -11.49 4.53 15.64
C LEU A 46 -11.00 3.08 15.55
N ASP A 47 -11.86 2.18 15.06
CA ASP A 47 -11.45 0.81 14.72
C ASP A 47 -10.59 0.82 13.45
N SER A 48 -9.35 0.36 13.55
CA SER A 48 -8.44 0.25 12.41
C SER A 48 -8.95 -0.71 11.35
N ARG A 49 -9.78 -1.71 11.71
CA ARG A 49 -10.38 -2.65 10.75
C ARG A 49 -11.48 -2.02 9.90
N ALA A 50 -12.03 -0.89 10.34
CA ALA A 50 -13.00 -0.12 9.56
C ALA A 50 -12.32 0.83 8.56
N MET A 51 -10.99 0.95 8.60
CA MET A 51 -10.24 1.80 7.68
C MET A 51 -10.35 1.26 6.25
N GLN A 52 -10.72 2.14 5.32
CA GLN A 52 -10.71 1.83 3.90
C GLN A 52 -9.35 2.22 3.32
N VAL A 53 -8.67 1.24 2.73
CA VAL A 53 -7.39 1.44 2.04
C VAL A 53 -7.61 1.25 0.55
N GLU A 54 -7.36 2.31 -0.20
CA GLU A 54 -7.31 2.28 -1.66
C GLU A 54 -5.84 2.27 -2.07
N LEU A 55 -5.41 1.19 -2.73
CA LEU A 55 -4.04 1.03 -3.19
C LEU A 55 -3.98 1.16 -4.71
N THR A 56 -3.19 2.13 -5.17
CA THR A 56 -2.92 2.36 -6.60
C THR A 56 -1.45 2.09 -6.88
N ILE A 57 -1.16 1.15 -7.77
CA ILE A 57 0.21 0.80 -8.17
C ILE A 57 0.41 1.12 -9.65
N GLY A 58 1.41 1.95 -9.93
CA GLY A 58 1.90 2.21 -11.28
C GLY A 58 3.13 1.35 -11.58
N VAL A 59 3.04 0.49 -12.60
CA VAL A 59 4.13 -0.39 -13.04
C VAL A 59 4.00 -0.69 -14.53
N GLN A 60 5.08 -1.13 -15.19
CA GLN A 60 5.12 -1.33 -16.65
C GLN A 60 4.19 -2.44 -17.14
N CYS A 61 4.05 -3.54 -16.37
CA CYS A 61 3.17 -4.69 -16.69
C CYS A 61 2.24 -4.98 -15.49
N PRO A 62 1.19 -4.17 -15.26
CA PRO A 62 0.29 -4.32 -14.11
C PRO A 62 -0.36 -5.71 -14.00
N GLU A 63 -0.62 -6.35 -15.13
CA GLU A 63 -1.20 -7.69 -15.23
C GLU A 63 -0.30 -8.80 -14.68
N LYS A 64 1.00 -8.54 -14.50
CA LYS A 64 1.97 -9.47 -13.92
C LYS A 64 2.12 -9.33 -12.40
N VAL A 65 1.37 -8.42 -11.78
CA VAL A 65 1.36 -8.23 -10.33
C VAL A 65 0.34 -9.15 -9.69
N ASP A 66 0.79 -9.95 -8.72
CA ASP A 66 -0.12 -10.68 -7.84
C ASP A 66 -0.74 -9.72 -6.82
N ALA A 67 -1.97 -9.30 -7.11
CA ALA A 67 -2.72 -8.39 -6.24
C ALA A 67 -3.03 -9.00 -4.86
N ALA A 68 -3.16 -10.32 -4.75
CA ALA A 68 -3.41 -10.98 -3.46
C ALA A 68 -2.15 -10.95 -2.59
N ALA A 69 -0.98 -11.23 -3.18
CA ALA A 69 0.30 -11.11 -2.49
C ALA A 69 0.57 -9.68 -2.01
N VAL A 70 0.29 -8.69 -2.84
CA VAL A 70 0.40 -7.26 -2.46
C VAL A 70 -0.56 -6.92 -1.33
N LYS A 71 -1.83 -7.33 -1.42
CA LYS A 71 -2.84 -7.06 -0.38
C LYS A 71 -2.44 -7.64 0.98
N ALA A 72 -1.79 -8.80 1.01
CA ALA A 72 -1.35 -9.46 2.23
C ALA A 72 -0.24 -8.71 3.00
N VAL A 73 0.37 -7.69 2.40
CA VAL A 73 1.40 -6.84 3.04
C VAL A 73 0.78 -5.78 3.96
N LEU A 74 -0.48 -5.39 3.69
CA LEU A 74 -1.16 -4.38 4.49
C LEU A 74 -1.55 -4.97 5.87
N PRO A 75 -1.36 -4.22 6.96
CA PRO A 75 -1.64 -4.67 8.33
C PRO A 75 -3.13 -4.80 8.66
#